data_AF-K3WJR3-F1
#
_entry.id   AF-K3WJR3-F1
#
_cell.length_a   1.000
_cell.length_b   1.000
_cell.length_c   1.000
_cell.angle_alpha   90.00
_cell.angle_beta   90.00
_cell.angle_gamma   90.00
#
_symmetry.space_group_name_H-M   'P 1'
#
loop_
_entity.id
_entity.type
_entity.pdbx_description
1 polymer ?
#
loop_
_entity_poly.entity_id
_entity_poly.type
_entity_poly.pdbx_seq_one_letter_code
_entity_poly.pdbx_strand_id
1 'polypeptide(L)'
;MAARNSSSSSRSWQPVVTATAVTLAALPVGYYLWKRSMQRAERQEALKLLRKVELIVAEVSVRLMHLENQAEDAVANEDQEEPESPEEQEANSTLNSYYHFDSKGNKLKTKWDSYDVDAELERLEQEEQQDNASASSASVAKKTSAKPARKYAPIDKIKLITTAGGIEHEFEAVLEFLDDIRGDDQVKQLRKSIVQKITKEHFSRIDRIRTILA
;
A
#
# COMPACT_ATOMS: atom_id res chain seq x y z
N MET A 1 -2.53 -102.85 -44.22
CA MET A 1 -1.42 -102.14 -43.52
C MET A 1 -1.89 -100.74 -43.20
N ALA A 2 -2.21 -100.49 -41.93
CA ALA A 2 -2.68 -99.20 -41.44
C ALA A 2 -1.62 -98.63 -40.49
N ALA A 3 -1.00 -97.50 -40.84
CA ALA A 3 -0.12 -96.75 -39.96
C ALA A 3 -0.75 -95.39 -39.67
N ARG A 4 -1.32 -95.27 -38.48
CA ARG A 4 -1.73 -94.01 -37.86
C ARG A 4 -0.47 -93.23 -37.52
N ASN A 5 -0.27 -92.08 -38.16
CA ASN A 5 0.67 -91.08 -37.64
C ASN A 5 -0.06 -90.17 -36.67
N SER A 6 0.30 -90.33 -35.40
CA SER A 6 -0.10 -89.51 -34.27
C SER A 6 0.43 -88.09 -34.41
N SER A 7 -0.49 -87.12 -34.45
CA SER A 7 -0.20 -85.70 -34.29
C SER A 7 0.28 -85.42 -32.87
N SER A 8 1.55 -85.10 -32.68
CA SER A 8 2.07 -84.54 -31.43
C SER A 8 1.63 -83.08 -31.31
N SER A 9 0.54 -82.84 -30.58
CA SER A 9 0.14 -81.51 -30.13
C SER A 9 1.11 -81.05 -29.04
N SER A 10 2.06 -80.18 -29.39
CA SER A 10 2.82 -79.42 -28.39
C SER A 10 1.91 -78.35 -27.79
N ARG A 11 1.38 -78.60 -26.60
CA ARG A 11 0.74 -77.57 -25.75
C ARG A 11 1.82 -76.58 -25.32
N SER A 12 1.92 -75.46 -26.04
CA SER A 12 2.62 -74.27 -25.55
C SER A 12 1.81 -73.66 -24.40
N TRP A 13 2.36 -73.73 -23.19
CA TRP A 13 1.86 -72.93 -22.07
C TRP A 13 2.28 -71.48 -22.35
N GLN A 14 1.39 -70.68 -22.93
CA GLN A 14 1.59 -69.24 -22.99
C GLN A 14 1.28 -68.61 -21.62
N PRO A 15 2.07 -67.60 -21.19
CA PRO A 15 1.96 -67.02 -19.86
C PRO A 15 0.77 -66.05 -19.79
N VAL A 16 -0.37 -66.51 -19.29
CA VAL A 16 -1.54 -65.65 -18.98
C VAL A 16 -1.31 -64.81 -17.70
N VAL A 17 -0.20 -65.04 -16.99
CA VAL A 17 0.05 -64.47 -15.65
C VAL A 17 0.64 -63.05 -15.67
N THR A 18 1.12 -62.55 -16.81
CA THR A 18 1.82 -61.25 -16.83
C THR A 18 0.89 -60.04 -16.89
N ALA A 19 -0.36 -60.18 -17.35
CA ALA A 19 -1.27 -59.05 -17.50
C ALA A 19 -1.89 -58.57 -16.16
N THR A 20 -2.14 -59.48 -15.23
CA THR A 20 -2.78 -59.15 -13.94
C THR A 20 -1.81 -58.58 -12.90
N ALA A 21 -0.52 -58.95 -12.96
CA ALA A 21 0.49 -58.41 -12.06
C ALA A 21 0.81 -56.92 -12.35
N VAL A 22 0.78 -56.51 -13.62
CA VAL A 22 1.03 -55.11 -14.03
C VAL A 22 -0.10 -54.19 -13.57
N THR A 23 -1.36 -54.64 -13.61
CA THR A 23 -2.50 -53.83 -13.17
C THR A 23 -2.55 -53.66 -11.65
N LEU A 24 -2.18 -54.68 -10.86
CA LEU A 24 -2.14 -54.59 -9.39
C LEU A 24 -1.00 -53.70 -8.88
N ALA A 25 0.16 -53.67 -9.55
CA ALA A 25 1.27 -52.78 -9.20
C ALA A 25 1.06 -51.33 -9.67
N ALA A 26 0.25 -51.11 -10.71
CA ALA A 26 -0.05 -49.76 -11.23
C ALA A 26 -0.96 -48.93 -10.31
N LEU A 27 -1.84 -49.57 -9.53
CA LEU A 27 -2.74 -48.88 -8.58
C LEU A 27 -1.99 -48.12 -7.46
N PRO A 28 -1.06 -48.73 -6.70
CA PRO A 28 -0.32 -48.02 -5.65
C PRO A 28 0.64 -46.95 -6.22
N VAL A 29 1.25 -47.20 -7.39
CA VAL A 29 2.08 -46.19 -8.06
C VAL A 29 1.23 -45.01 -8.55
N GLY A 30 0.06 -45.29 -9.14
CA GLY A 30 -0.90 -44.27 -9.56
C GLY A 30 -1.40 -43.44 -8.39
N TYR A 31 -1.78 -44.07 -7.27
CA TYR A 31 -2.18 -43.38 -6.05
C TYR A 31 -1.04 -42.51 -5.48
N TYR A 32 0.19 -43.01 -5.45
CA TYR A 32 1.35 -42.25 -4.99
C TYR A 32 1.64 -41.03 -5.87
N LEU A 33 1.58 -41.20 -7.20
CA LEU A 33 1.75 -40.11 -8.15
C LEU A 33 0.63 -39.06 -8.03
N TRP A 34 -0.62 -39.51 -7.88
CA TRP A 34 -1.77 -38.63 -7.67
C TRP A 34 -1.67 -37.86 -6.36
N LYS A 35 -1.32 -38.54 -5.25
CA LYS A 35 -1.07 -37.89 -3.96
C LYS A 35 0.03 -36.84 -4.07
N ARG A 36 1.12 -37.15 -4.78
CA ARG A 36 2.21 -36.21 -5.02
C ARG A 36 1.79 -35.03 -5.88
N SER A 37 0.95 -35.23 -6.89
CA SER A 37 0.42 -34.12 -7.71
C SER A 37 -0.52 -33.23 -6.91
N MET A 38 -1.36 -33.81 -6.06
CA MET A 38 -2.28 -33.08 -5.20
C MET A 38 -1.51 -32.22 -4.19
N GLN A 39 -0.50 -32.78 -3.53
CA GLN A 39 0.40 -32.03 -2.65
C GLN A 39 1.12 -30.87 -3.35
N ARG A 40 1.52 -31.03 -4.62
CA ARG A 40 2.12 -29.94 -5.41
C ARG A 40 1.10 -28.85 -5.71
N ALA A 41 -0.14 -29.21 -6.03
CA ALA A 41 -1.21 -28.25 -6.29
C ALA A 41 -1.52 -27.43 -5.02
N GLU A 42 -1.73 -28.09 -3.88
CA GLU A 42 -1.95 -27.46 -2.57
C GLU A 42 -0.80 -26.53 -2.20
N ARG A 43 0.45 -26.96 -2.40
CA ARG A 43 1.63 -26.09 -2.19
C ARG A 43 1.59 -24.86 -3.08
N GLN A 44 1.26 -25.00 -4.36
CA GLN A 44 1.20 -23.85 -5.27
C GLN A 44 0.08 -22.87 -4.88
N GLU A 45 -1.05 -23.38 -4.39
CA GLU A 45 -2.14 -22.54 -3.89
C GLU A 45 -1.71 -21.76 -2.65
N ALA A 46 -1.09 -22.42 -1.67
CA ALA A 46 -0.55 -21.75 -0.48
C ALA A 46 0.48 -20.67 -0.84
N LEU A 47 1.38 -20.94 -1.80
CA LEU A 47 2.35 -19.94 -2.28
C LEU A 47 1.68 -18.77 -3.02
N LYS A 48 0.60 -19.02 -3.78
CA LYS A 48 -0.18 -17.94 -4.40
C LYS A 48 -0.86 -17.07 -3.35
N LEU A 49 -1.42 -17.67 -2.30
CA LEU A 49 -2.01 -16.94 -1.18
C LEU A 49 -0.96 -16.08 -0.46
N LEU A 50 0.21 -16.64 -0.14
CA LEU A 50 1.30 -15.88 0.47
C LEU A 50 1.74 -14.68 -0.37
N ARG A 51 1.85 -14.83 -1.70
CA ARG A 51 2.15 -13.69 -2.58
C ARG A 51 1.08 -12.61 -2.54
N LYS A 52 -0.19 -12.99 -2.47
CA LYS A 52 -1.28 -12.02 -2.30
C LYS A 52 -1.17 -11.29 -0.96
N VAL A 53 -0.85 -12.01 0.10
CA VAL A 53 -0.60 -11.41 1.42
C VAL A 53 0.57 -10.44 1.35
N GLU A 54 1.67 -10.79 0.71
CA GLU A 54 2.81 -9.88 0.54
C GLU A 54 2.43 -8.59 -0.18
N LEU A 55 1.55 -8.65 -1.19
CA LEU A 55 1.03 -7.46 -1.87
C LEU A 55 0.19 -6.59 -0.93
N ILE A 56 -0.70 -7.21 -0.15
CA ILE A 56 -1.54 -6.50 0.83
C ILE A 56 -0.66 -5.84 1.89
N VAL A 57 0.33 -6.58 2.43
CA VAL A 57 1.30 -6.04 3.39
C VAL A 57 2.06 -4.86 2.79
N ALA A 58 2.48 -4.94 1.53
CA ALA A 58 3.16 -3.83 0.85
C ALA A 58 2.24 -2.61 0.70
N GLU A 59 0.97 -2.81 0.35
CA GLU A 59 -0.01 -1.72 0.27
C GLU A 59 -0.23 -1.04 1.63
N VAL A 60 -0.49 -1.82 2.68
CA VAL A 60 -0.68 -1.30 4.04
C VAL A 60 0.59 -0.59 4.53
N SER A 61 1.78 -1.11 4.18
CA SER A 61 3.07 -0.47 4.48
C SER A 61 3.23 0.90 3.83
N VAL A 62 2.74 1.07 2.59
CA VAL A 62 2.79 2.36 1.90
C VAL A 62 1.83 3.36 2.56
N ARG A 63 0.63 2.92 2.96
CA ARG A 63 -0.29 3.77 3.74
C ARG A 63 0.32 4.19 5.07
N LEU A 64 1.00 3.27 5.76
CA LEU A 64 1.73 3.56 6.99
C LEU A 64 2.85 4.60 6.77
N MET A 65 3.62 4.46 5.69
CA MET A 65 4.65 5.43 5.33
C MET A 65 4.06 6.82 5.04
N HIS A 66 2.91 6.89 4.36
CA HIS A 66 2.24 8.16 4.12
C HIS A 66 1.77 8.80 5.43
N LEU A 67 1.26 7.99 6.35
CA LEU A 67 0.84 8.45 7.67
C LEU A 67 2.02 8.93 8.52
N GLU A 68 3.17 8.25 8.45
CA GLU A 68 4.41 8.66 9.12
C GLU A 68 4.83 10.06 8.65
N ASN A 69 4.85 10.30 7.33
CA ASN A 69 5.17 11.61 6.78
C ASN A 69 4.16 12.68 7.23
N GLN A 70 2.86 12.37 7.25
CA GLN A 70 1.83 13.30 7.73
C GLN A 70 1.99 13.63 9.22
N ALA A 71 2.42 12.67 10.04
CA ALA A 71 2.68 12.88 11.46
C ALA A 71 3.93 13.75 11.68
N GLU A 72 5.01 13.50 10.95
CA GLU A 72 6.22 14.32 10.99
C GLU A 72 5.94 15.76 10.52
N ASP A 73 5.18 15.94 9.44
CA ASP A 73 4.75 17.27 8.95
C ASP A 73 3.88 18.00 9.98
N ALA A 74 2.96 17.29 10.67
CA ALA A 74 2.09 17.91 11.67
C ALA A 74 2.90 18.48 12.85
N VAL A 75 3.91 17.75 13.33
CA VAL A 75 4.77 18.22 14.44
C VAL A 75 5.72 19.32 13.99
N ALA A 76 6.31 19.21 12.79
CA ALA A 76 7.22 20.23 12.28
C ALA A 76 6.54 21.60 12.09
N ASN A 77 5.24 21.62 11.76
CA ASN A 77 4.47 22.86 11.66
C ASN A 77 4.11 23.46 13.02
N GLU A 78 3.92 22.65 14.06
CA GLU A 78 3.68 23.15 15.43
C GLU A 78 4.90 23.85 16.01
N ASP A 79 6.10 23.31 15.76
CA ASP A 79 7.36 23.94 16.21
C ASP A 79 7.65 25.27 15.51
N GLN A 80 6.94 25.57 14.41
CA GLN A 80 7.09 26.80 13.62
C GLN A 80 6.04 27.87 13.96
N GLU A 81 5.02 27.55 14.76
CA GLU A 81 4.10 28.53 15.35
C GLU A 81 4.77 29.22 16.55
N GLU A 82 5.73 30.12 16.27
CA GLU A 82 6.12 31.17 17.24
C GLU A 82 4.88 32.04 17.57
N PRO A 83 4.77 32.59 18.80
CA PRO A 83 3.54 33.20 19.26
C PRO A 83 3.17 34.42 18.41
N GLU A 84 2.13 34.27 17.58
CA GLU A 84 1.49 35.37 16.88
C GLU A 84 1.09 36.46 17.89
N SER A 85 1.52 37.67 17.57
CA SER A 85 1.23 38.88 18.35
C SER A 85 -0.27 39.01 18.64
N PRO A 86 -0.67 39.59 19.79
CA PRO A 86 -2.07 39.67 20.22
C PRO A 86 -2.99 40.51 19.31
N GLU A 87 -2.53 41.01 18.16
CA GLU A 87 -3.34 41.81 17.23
C GLU A 87 -4.16 40.96 16.24
N GLU A 88 -3.89 39.66 16.09
CA GLU A 88 -4.56 38.81 15.09
C GLU A 88 -5.75 37.99 15.63
N GLN A 89 -6.01 38.02 16.95
CA GLN A 89 -7.11 37.25 17.55
C GLN A 89 -8.51 37.78 17.20
N GLU A 90 -8.67 39.06 16.83
CA GLU A 90 -9.97 39.57 16.39
C GLU A 90 -10.32 39.15 14.95
N ALA A 91 -9.34 38.85 14.10
CA ALA A 91 -9.58 38.46 12.72
C ALA A 91 -10.09 37.00 12.59
N ASN A 92 -9.66 36.13 13.50
CA ASN A 92 -9.93 34.68 13.43
C ASN A 92 -11.31 34.27 13.99
N SER A 93 -12.03 35.15 14.69
CA SER A 93 -13.46 34.89 15.00
C SER A 93 -14.39 35.11 13.79
N THR A 94 -13.86 35.70 12.71
CA THR A 94 -14.56 35.85 11.42
C THR A 94 -14.42 34.58 10.58
N LEU A 95 -14.71 33.43 11.20
CA LEU A 95 -14.70 32.13 10.53
C LEU A 95 -15.68 32.20 9.34
N ASN A 96 -15.11 32.25 8.14
CA ASN A 96 -15.80 32.13 6.84
C ASN A 96 -16.80 33.25 6.47
N SER A 97 -16.35 34.51 6.37
CA SER A 97 -17.14 35.67 5.90
C SER A 97 -17.65 35.62 4.45
N TYR A 98 -17.50 34.49 3.75
CA TYR A 98 -17.82 34.36 2.32
C TYR A 98 -19.31 34.62 2.01
N TYR A 99 -20.21 34.44 2.99
CA TYR A 99 -21.65 34.78 2.89
C TYR A 99 -22.27 35.25 4.21
N HIS A 100 -21.57 36.13 4.94
CA HIS A 100 -22.13 36.69 6.18
C HIS A 100 -22.35 38.20 6.04
N PHE A 101 -23.56 38.63 6.42
CA PHE A 101 -23.95 40.01 6.59
C PHE A 101 -24.03 40.30 8.09
N ASP A 102 -23.66 41.52 8.51
CA ASP A 102 -23.88 41.94 9.88
C ASP A 102 -25.41 42.01 10.17
N SER A 103 -25.80 42.06 11.44
CA SER A 103 -27.22 42.16 11.82
C SER A 103 -27.90 43.45 11.34
N LYS A 104 -27.16 44.36 10.70
CA LYS A 104 -27.63 45.60 10.09
C LYS A 104 -27.71 45.51 8.56
N GLY A 105 -27.38 44.36 7.97
CA GLY A 105 -27.44 44.10 6.53
C GLY A 105 -26.21 44.55 5.73
N ASN A 106 -25.09 44.89 6.39
CA ASN A 106 -23.85 45.23 5.70
C ASN A 106 -23.01 43.97 5.43
N LYS A 107 -22.50 43.88 4.20
CA LYS A 107 -21.56 42.81 3.82
C LYS A 107 -20.25 43.02 4.59
N LEU A 108 -19.80 42.01 5.32
CA LEU A 108 -18.47 42.04 5.91
C LEU A 108 -17.43 42.09 4.79
N LYS A 109 -16.42 42.96 4.92
CA LYS A 109 -15.34 43.07 3.93
C LYS A 109 -14.58 41.75 3.88
N THR A 110 -14.50 41.17 2.69
CA THR A 110 -13.72 39.96 2.43
C THR A 110 -12.35 40.32 1.87
N LYS A 111 -11.42 39.35 1.93
CA LYS A 111 -10.08 39.50 1.33
C LYS A 111 -10.14 39.86 -0.16
N TRP A 112 -11.19 39.43 -0.85
CA TRP A 112 -11.42 39.72 -2.27
C TRP A 112 -11.99 41.12 -2.53
N ASP A 113 -12.68 41.73 -1.56
CA ASP A 113 -13.21 43.10 -1.72
C ASP A 113 -12.09 44.16 -1.66
N SER A 114 -10.87 43.78 -1.24
CA SER A 114 -9.68 44.64 -1.19
C SER A 114 -8.66 44.33 -2.29
N TYR A 115 -8.93 43.34 -3.14
CA TYR A 115 -8.03 42.94 -4.21
C TYR A 115 -8.28 43.83 -5.43
N ASP A 116 -7.26 44.60 -5.82
CA ASP A 116 -7.30 45.45 -6.99
C ASP A 116 -6.84 44.67 -8.22
N VAL A 117 -7.82 44.22 -9.01
CA VAL A 117 -7.57 43.41 -10.22
C VAL A 117 -6.78 44.20 -11.25
N ASP A 118 -7.01 45.51 -11.35
CA ASP A 118 -6.36 46.35 -12.37
C ASP A 118 -4.88 46.55 -12.05
N ALA A 119 -4.55 46.79 -10.77
CA ALA A 119 -3.16 46.90 -10.31
C ALA A 119 -2.37 45.59 -10.48
N GLU A 120 -3.02 44.44 -10.26
CA GLU A 120 -2.38 43.13 -10.44
C GLU A 120 -2.21 42.76 -11.91
N LEU A 121 -3.14 43.16 -12.78
CA LEU A 121 -2.98 43.05 -14.23
C LEU A 121 -1.81 43.90 -14.74
N GLU A 122 -1.73 45.16 -14.29
CA GLU A 122 -0.62 46.05 -14.65
C GLU A 122 0.73 45.52 -14.16
N ARG A 123 0.77 44.95 -12.95
CA ARG A 123 1.96 44.27 -12.42
C ARG A 123 2.36 43.08 -13.29
N LEU A 124 1.41 42.24 -13.71
CA LEU A 124 1.69 41.07 -14.55
C LEU A 124 2.16 41.47 -15.95
N GLU A 125 1.58 42.52 -16.55
CA GLU A 125 2.05 43.08 -17.82
C GLU A 125 3.47 43.62 -17.70
N GLN A 126 3.79 44.33 -16.60
CA GLN A 126 5.15 44.82 -16.34
C GLN A 126 6.16 43.68 -16.14
N GLU A 127 5.79 42.60 -15.43
CA GLU A 127 6.62 41.41 -15.28
C GLU A 127 6.86 40.71 -16.64
N GLU A 128 5.84 40.58 -17.48
CA GLU A 128 5.97 39.99 -18.82
C GLU A 128 6.81 40.86 -19.77
N GLN A 129 6.68 42.19 -19.68
CA GLN A 129 7.55 43.12 -20.40
C GLN A 129 9.00 43.05 -19.90
N GLN A 130 9.21 42.88 -18.59
CA GLN A 130 10.52 42.79 -17.97
C GLN A 130 11.22 41.46 -18.29
N ASP A 131 10.47 40.36 -18.37
CA ASP A 131 10.95 39.05 -18.82
C ASP A 131 11.28 39.05 -20.32
N ASN A 132 10.52 39.76 -21.15
CA ASN A 132 10.82 39.94 -22.58
C ASN A 132 12.05 40.85 -22.83
N ALA A 133 12.26 41.88 -22.02
CA ALA A 133 13.43 42.76 -22.13
C ALA A 133 14.73 42.07 -21.65
N SER A 134 14.65 41.24 -20.60
CA SER A 134 15.79 40.54 -20.00
C SER A 134 16.26 39.30 -20.76
N ALA A 135 15.48 38.78 -21.73
CA ALA A 135 15.90 37.70 -22.62
C ALA A 135 17.00 38.08 -23.62
N SER A 136 17.33 39.38 -23.77
CA SER A 136 18.33 39.87 -24.74
C SER A 136 19.70 40.24 -24.15
N SER A 137 19.91 40.08 -22.84
CA SER A 137 21.25 40.26 -22.24
C SER A 137 21.53 39.29 -21.09
N ALA A 138 22.33 38.27 -21.41
CA ALA A 138 23.30 37.59 -20.56
C ALA A 138 22.90 37.16 -19.12
N SER A 139 22.79 35.82 -18.97
CA SER A 139 23.51 35.00 -17.98
C SER A 139 23.41 35.30 -16.47
N VAL A 140 22.94 34.29 -15.74
CA VAL A 140 23.28 33.93 -14.34
C VAL A 140 22.80 34.91 -13.26
N ALA A 141 21.55 34.74 -12.84
CA ALA A 141 21.16 34.87 -11.44
C ALA A 141 19.88 34.06 -11.21
N LYS A 142 20.05 32.78 -10.85
CA LYS A 142 18.95 31.89 -10.44
C LYS A 142 18.41 32.40 -9.11
N LYS A 143 17.49 33.37 -9.13
CA LYS A 143 16.64 33.67 -7.97
C LYS A 143 15.68 32.51 -7.82
N THR A 144 15.97 31.67 -6.83
CA THR A 144 15.04 30.66 -6.32
C THR A 144 13.86 31.40 -5.73
N SER A 145 12.78 31.57 -6.51
CA SER A 145 11.47 31.86 -5.96
C SER A 145 11.07 30.66 -5.11
N ALA A 146 11.22 30.82 -3.80
CA ALA A 146 10.65 29.90 -2.82
C ALA A 146 9.15 29.82 -3.10
N LYS A 147 8.70 28.66 -3.59
CA LYS A 147 7.28 28.36 -3.75
C LYS A 147 6.60 28.65 -2.40
N PRO A 148 5.47 29.37 -2.37
CA PRO A 148 4.73 29.55 -1.14
C PRO A 148 4.36 28.16 -0.63
N ALA A 149 4.82 27.84 0.59
CA ALA A 149 4.44 26.65 1.31
C ALA A 149 2.91 26.62 1.30
N ARG A 150 2.36 25.64 0.57
CA ARG A 150 0.93 25.40 0.49
C ARG A 150 0.52 25.09 1.92
N LYS A 151 -0.10 26.05 2.62
CA LYS A 151 -0.62 25.87 3.97
C LYS A 151 -1.69 24.78 3.88
N TYR A 152 -1.31 23.53 4.11
CA TYR A 152 -2.25 22.45 4.30
C TYR A 152 -2.97 22.74 5.61
N ALA A 153 -4.30 22.64 5.60
CA ALA A 153 -5.08 22.79 6.82
C ALA A 153 -4.48 21.86 7.89
N PRO A 154 -4.30 22.34 9.14
CA PRO A 154 -3.69 21.54 10.19
C PRO A 154 -4.48 20.23 10.29
N ILE A 155 -3.80 19.12 10.04
CA ILE A 155 -4.40 17.80 10.13
C ILE A 155 -4.57 17.51 11.60
N ASP A 156 -5.80 17.26 12.05
CA ASP A 156 -6.06 16.95 13.47
C ASP A 156 -5.26 15.71 13.89
N LYS A 157 -4.40 15.83 14.91
CA LYS A 157 -3.62 14.72 15.49
C LYS A 157 -4.49 13.52 15.86
N ILE A 158 -5.70 13.77 16.37
CA ILE A 158 -6.67 12.73 16.73
C ILE A 158 -7.04 11.86 15.52
N LYS A 159 -7.19 12.46 14.34
CA LYS A 159 -7.48 11.73 13.10
C LYS A 159 -6.30 10.84 12.72
N LEU A 160 -5.07 11.35 12.83
CA LEU A 160 -3.85 10.60 12.54
C LEU A 160 -3.64 9.40 13.50
N ILE A 161 -3.95 9.57 14.78
CA ILE A 161 -3.90 8.47 15.76
C ILE A 161 -4.97 7.41 15.43
N THR A 162 -6.18 7.85 15.05
CA THR A 162 -7.27 6.94 14.67
C THR A 162 -6.91 6.13 13.42
N THR A 163 -6.32 6.77 12.40
CA THR A 163 -5.86 6.08 11.20
C THR A 163 -4.69 5.13 11.49
N ALA A 164 -3.78 5.49 12.40
CA ALA A 164 -2.72 4.59 12.85
C ALA A 164 -3.28 3.31 13.50
N GLY A 165 -4.32 3.44 14.35
CA GLY A 165 -5.01 2.29 14.94
C GLY A 165 -5.76 1.44 13.90
N GLY A 166 -6.34 2.06 12.87
CA GLY A 166 -6.93 1.33 11.74
C GLY A 166 -5.90 0.48 10.99
N ILE A 167 -4.72 1.04 10.72
CA ILE A 167 -3.62 0.32 10.06
C ILE A 167 -3.08 -0.82 10.93
N GLU A 168 -3.00 -0.63 12.25
CA GLU A 168 -2.62 -1.70 13.19
C GLU A 168 -3.58 -2.89 13.08
N HIS A 169 -4.89 -2.64 13.10
CA HIS A 169 -5.89 -3.70 12.94
C HIS A 169 -5.77 -4.39 11.57
N GLU A 170 -5.48 -3.65 10.49
CA GLU A 170 -5.22 -4.28 9.18
C GLU A 170 -4.04 -5.26 9.23
N PHE A 171 -2.95 -4.91 9.92
CA PHE A 171 -1.82 -5.82 10.11
C PHE A 171 -2.16 -7.01 10.99
N GLU A 172 -2.93 -6.83 12.06
CA GLU A 172 -3.42 -7.94 12.90
C GLU A 172 -4.29 -8.92 12.09
N ALA A 173 -5.20 -8.41 11.25
CA ALA A 173 -6.03 -9.23 10.38
C ALA A 173 -5.18 -10.02 9.36
N VAL A 174 -4.09 -9.43 8.87
CA VAL A 174 -3.13 -10.13 8.01
C VAL A 174 -2.42 -11.25 8.78
N LEU A 175 -2.03 -11.02 10.04
CA LEU A 175 -1.41 -12.06 10.87
C LEU A 175 -2.37 -13.21 11.16
N GLU A 176 -3.63 -12.91 11.47
CA GLU A 176 -4.68 -13.91 11.64
C GLU A 176 -4.87 -14.74 10.36
N PHE A 177 -4.97 -14.09 9.21
CA PHE A 177 -5.09 -14.78 7.93
C PHE A 177 -3.86 -15.65 7.60
N LEU A 178 -2.66 -15.21 8.00
CA LEU A 178 -1.44 -15.98 7.80
C LEU A 178 -1.44 -17.29 8.60
N ASP A 179 -2.03 -17.30 9.80
CA ASP A 179 -2.11 -18.49 10.64
C ASP A 179 -2.98 -19.60 10.01
N ASP A 180 -3.99 -19.22 9.23
CA ASP A 180 -4.84 -20.15 8.48
C ASP A 180 -4.11 -20.82 7.31
N ILE A 181 -3.08 -20.18 6.75
CA ILE A 181 -2.32 -20.73 5.61
C ILE A 181 -1.43 -21.89 6.08
N ARG A 182 -1.83 -23.12 5.75
CA ARG A 182 -1.03 -24.34 5.98
C ARG A 182 -0.23 -24.73 4.74
N GLY A 183 0.92 -25.36 4.95
CA GLY A 183 1.77 -25.83 3.85
C GLY A 183 3.05 -26.49 4.32
N ASP A 184 3.95 -26.74 3.37
CA ASP A 184 5.25 -27.35 3.60
C ASP A 184 6.28 -26.38 4.22
N ASP A 185 7.51 -26.85 4.42
CA ASP A 185 8.56 -26.05 5.08
C ASP A 185 8.85 -24.73 4.35
N GLN A 186 8.71 -24.68 3.02
CA GLN A 186 8.91 -23.43 2.29
C GLN A 186 7.79 -22.43 2.58
N VAL A 187 6.54 -22.86 2.55
CA VAL A 187 5.38 -22.02 2.94
C VAL A 187 5.55 -21.53 4.37
N LYS A 188 5.98 -22.41 5.28
CA LYS A 188 6.24 -22.08 6.69
C LYS A 188 7.36 -21.03 6.85
N GLN A 189 8.44 -21.15 6.09
CA GLN A 189 9.54 -20.17 6.10
C GLN A 189 9.07 -18.81 5.60
N LEU A 190 8.34 -18.75 4.49
CA LEU A 190 7.80 -17.50 3.94
C LEU A 190 6.81 -16.84 4.91
N ARG A 191 5.85 -17.60 5.44
CA ARG A 191 4.92 -17.10 6.46
C ARG A 191 5.67 -16.50 7.65
N LYS A 192 6.67 -17.21 8.17
CA LYS A 192 7.50 -16.71 9.28
C LYS A 192 8.25 -15.42 8.92
N SER A 193 8.77 -15.32 7.70
CA SER A 193 9.43 -14.09 7.22
C SER A 193 8.46 -12.91 7.20
N ILE A 194 7.24 -13.09 6.70
CA ILE A 194 6.22 -12.04 6.66
C ILE A 194 5.82 -11.62 8.07
N VAL A 195 5.55 -12.58 8.96
CA VAL A 195 5.21 -12.31 10.37
C VAL A 195 6.32 -11.52 11.06
N GLN A 196 7.58 -11.91 10.86
CA GLN A 196 8.73 -11.19 11.43
C GLN A 196 8.83 -9.76 10.91
N LYS A 197 8.56 -9.54 9.63
CA LYS A 197 8.56 -8.20 9.03
C LYS A 197 7.46 -7.34 9.65
N ILE A 198 6.22 -7.83 9.72
CA ILE A 198 5.10 -7.10 10.33
C ILE A 198 5.41 -6.77 11.79
N THR A 199 5.84 -7.77 12.56
CA THR A 199 6.05 -7.62 14.01
C THR A 199 7.18 -6.66 14.35
N LYS A 200 8.29 -6.71 13.61
CA LYS A 200 9.50 -5.93 13.94
C LYS A 200 9.60 -4.59 13.23
N GLU A 201 9.03 -4.48 12.04
CA GLU A 201 9.16 -3.28 11.21
C GLU A 201 7.89 -2.43 11.31
N HIS A 202 6.73 -3.02 11.03
CA HIS A 202 5.49 -2.25 10.87
C HIS A 202 4.90 -1.82 12.21
N PHE A 203 4.78 -2.73 13.20
CA PHE A 203 4.30 -2.33 14.53
C PHE A 203 5.22 -1.32 15.21
N SER A 204 6.54 -1.48 15.09
CA SER A 204 7.49 -0.51 15.64
C SER A 204 7.37 0.89 15.00
N ARG A 205 7.01 0.98 13.72
CA ARG A 205 6.70 2.27 13.08
C ARG A 205 5.37 2.86 13.56
N ILE A 206 4.34 2.04 13.76
CA ILE A 206 3.06 2.49 14.33
C ILE A 206 3.27 3.04 15.74
N ASP A 207 4.04 2.35 16.57
CA ASP A 207 4.42 2.81 17.91
C ASP A 207 5.18 4.14 17.84
N ARG A 208 6.12 4.28 16.90
CA ARG A 208 6.82 5.56 16.66
C ARG A 208 5.84 6.69 16.32
N ILE A 209 4.90 6.46 15.39
CA ILE A 209 3.89 7.46 15.02
C ILE A 209 3.05 7.87 16.24
N ARG A 210 2.64 6.90 17.07
CA ARG A 210 1.94 7.18 18.33
C ARG A 210 2.77 8.04 19.28
N THR A 211 4.07 7.77 19.40
CA THR A 211 4.95 8.58 20.26
C THR A 211 5.17 10.00 19.74
N ILE A 212 5.12 10.22 18.42
CA ILE A 212 5.27 11.55 17.80
C ILE A 212 3.99 12.37 17.97
N LEU A 213 2.83 11.72 17.92
CA LEU A 213 1.52 12.37 17.97
C LEU A 213 0.91 12.51 19.37
N ALA A 214 1.47 11.82 20.37
CA ALA A 214 1.06 11.87 21.77
C ALA A 214 1.52 13.17 22.44
#